data_AF-A0A9P8BH42-F1
#
_entry.id   AF-A0A9P8BH42-F1
#
_cell.length_a   1.000
_cell.length_b   1.000
_cell.length_c   1.000
_cell.angle_alpha   90.00
_cell.angle_beta   90.00
_cell.angle_gamma   90.00
#
_symmetry.space_group_name_H-M   'P 1'
#
loop_
_entity.id
_entity.type
_entity.pdbx_description
1 polymer ?
#
loop_
_entity_poly.entity_id
_entity_poly.type
_entity_poly.pdbx_seq_one_letter_code
_entity_poly.pdbx_strand_id
1 'polypeptide(L)'
;MDAFITSLLTVATDLQPAVGILKVVWAEYSRIQVNKAKLGDLLDRCKRVIGAIDQELRRRPPLDVKKSINQLLRHLRFIEELMRDLAELGFFKSLLQRDDIADQIVKAHQQLTDCLTIFQITAAVDLREYQEGLNRAREADQNALIGQLAILENNDHEVLRQFNVVQNQMDAMMAIQNSLLRRIDKSAEERTLRVGLASLQTQTGKKPPSRPHEWAITAYDVEIGES
;
A
#
# COMPACT_ATOMS: atom_id res chain seq x y z
N MET A 1 15.50 -14.98 -1.36
CA MET A 1 16.10 -13.85 -0.61
C MET A 1 17.45 -13.49 -1.19
N ASP A 2 18.35 -14.47 -1.36
CA ASP A 2 19.72 -14.23 -1.83
C ASP A 2 19.82 -13.59 -3.21
N ALA A 3 19.10 -14.08 -4.22
CA ALA A 3 19.20 -13.53 -5.57
C ALA A 3 18.83 -12.03 -5.67
N PHE A 4 17.91 -11.54 -4.83
CA PHE A 4 17.53 -10.13 -4.78
C PHE A 4 18.66 -9.27 -4.20
N ILE A 5 19.18 -9.65 -3.04
CA ILE A 5 20.24 -8.92 -2.34
C ILE A 5 21.55 -8.98 -3.12
N THR A 6 21.91 -10.13 -3.70
CA THR A 6 23.12 -10.31 -4.50
C THR A 6 23.11 -9.40 -5.74
N SER A 7 21.95 -9.22 -6.39
CA SER A 7 21.83 -8.33 -7.55
C SER A 7 21.98 -6.83 -7.21
N LEU A 8 21.74 -6.45 -5.95
CA LEU A 8 21.85 -5.06 -5.50
C LEU A 8 23.25 -4.71 -4.96
N LEU A 9 24.07 -5.70 -4.63
CA LEU A 9 25.43 -5.48 -4.14
C LEU A 9 26.41 -5.02 -5.23
N THR A 10 26.09 -5.23 -6.50
CA THR A 10 26.96 -4.88 -7.64
C THR A 10 26.77 -3.45 -8.15
N VAL A 11 25.92 -2.65 -7.51
CA VAL A 11 25.54 -1.29 -7.95
C VAL A 11 26.62 -0.26 -7.60
N ALA A 12 26.78 0.79 -8.43
CA ALA A 12 27.71 1.89 -8.20
C ALA A 12 27.63 2.47 -6.78
N THR A 13 28.78 2.91 -6.26
CA THR A 13 28.93 3.41 -4.89
C THR A 13 27.95 4.53 -4.55
N ASP A 14 27.65 5.41 -5.50
CA ASP A 14 26.73 6.55 -5.31
C ASP A 14 25.27 6.13 -5.09
N LEU A 15 24.90 4.91 -5.46
CA LEU A 15 23.54 4.36 -5.30
C LEU A 15 23.41 3.41 -4.09
N GLN A 16 24.49 3.17 -3.34
CA GLN A 16 24.44 2.35 -2.13
C GLN A 16 23.38 2.80 -1.10
N PRO A 17 23.15 4.11 -0.88
CA PRO A 17 22.06 4.54 0.00
C PRO A 17 20.67 4.10 -0.49
N ALA A 18 20.44 4.07 -1.82
CA ALA A 18 19.18 3.62 -2.40
C ALA A 18 18.97 2.11 -2.20
N VAL A 19 20.05 1.32 -2.32
CA VAL A 19 20.04 -0.11 -2.00
C VAL A 19 19.74 -0.34 -0.52
N GLY A 20 20.30 0.48 0.37
CA GLY A 20 20.01 0.44 1.81
C GLY A 20 18.51 0.59 2.09
N ILE A 21 17.87 1.60 1.50
CA ILE A 21 16.43 1.84 1.64
C ILE A 21 15.64 0.62 1.14
N LEU A 22 15.94 0.08 -0.04
CA LEU A 22 15.21 -1.08 -0.56
C LEU A 22 15.30 -2.34 0.31
N LYS A 23 16.40 -2.54 1.02
CA LYS A 23 16.50 -3.65 1.98
C LYS A 23 15.51 -3.49 3.13
N VAL A 24 15.35 -2.26 3.63
CA VAL A 24 14.36 -1.94 4.66
C VAL A 24 12.95 -2.14 4.12
N VAL A 25 12.64 -1.58 2.95
CA VAL A 25 11.32 -1.73 2.30
C VAL A 25 10.97 -3.21 2.10
N TRP A 26 11.93 -4.02 1.67
CA TRP A 26 11.74 -5.45 1.49
C TRP A 26 11.46 -6.20 2.81
N ALA A 27 12.10 -5.80 3.90
CA ALA A 27 11.84 -6.37 5.21
C ALA A 27 10.39 -6.08 5.65
N GLU A 28 9.94 -4.83 5.48
CA GLU A 28 8.56 -4.43 5.80
C GLU A 28 7.52 -5.12 4.92
N TYR A 29 7.80 -5.32 3.64
CA TYR A 29 6.90 -6.00 2.70
C TYR A 29 6.42 -7.38 3.20
N SER A 30 7.28 -8.12 3.91
CA SER A 30 6.92 -9.43 4.45
C SER A 30 5.82 -9.38 5.52
N ARG A 31 5.68 -8.23 6.21
CA ARG A 31 4.73 -8.00 7.30
C ARG A 31 3.37 -7.47 6.83
N ILE A 32 3.33 -6.82 5.68
CA ILE A 32 2.10 -6.26 5.10
C ILE A 32 1.11 -7.40 4.80
N GLN A 33 -0.18 -7.20 5.05
CA GLN A 33 -1.20 -8.25 4.83
C GLN A 33 -2.01 -8.08 3.54
N VAL A 34 -2.25 -6.83 3.12
CA VAL A 34 -3.09 -6.49 1.97
C VAL A 34 -2.29 -5.80 0.86
N ASN A 35 -2.83 -5.74 -0.36
CA ASN A 35 -2.18 -5.11 -1.52
C ASN A 35 -0.77 -5.66 -1.84
N LYS A 36 -0.50 -6.91 -1.46
CA LYS A 36 0.83 -7.54 -1.62
C LYS A 36 1.29 -7.58 -3.06
N ALA A 37 0.39 -7.82 -4.02
CA ALA A 37 0.77 -7.90 -5.42
C ALA A 37 1.19 -6.52 -5.95
N LYS A 38 0.40 -5.47 -5.70
CA LYS A 38 0.74 -4.09 -6.08
C LYS A 38 2.05 -3.62 -5.46
N LEU A 39 2.25 -3.88 -4.17
CA LEU A 39 3.47 -3.50 -3.46
C LEU A 39 4.69 -4.32 -3.93
N GLY A 40 4.48 -5.57 -4.31
CA GLY A 40 5.50 -6.40 -4.94
C GLY A 40 5.93 -5.84 -6.29
N ASP A 41 4.98 -5.45 -7.14
CA ASP A 41 5.29 -4.80 -8.42
C ASP A 41 6.01 -3.45 -8.24
N LEU A 42 5.62 -2.66 -7.23
CA LEU A 42 6.32 -1.43 -6.86
C LEU A 42 7.78 -1.70 -6.47
N LEU A 43 8.04 -2.73 -5.67
CA LEU A 43 9.40 -3.15 -5.28
C LEU A 43 10.24 -3.59 -6.47
N ASP A 44 9.67 -4.43 -7.35
CA ASP A 44 10.33 -4.87 -8.57
C ASP A 44 10.63 -3.69 -9.49
N ARG A 45 9.72 -2.70 -9.54
CA ARG A 45 9.95 -1.47 -10.29
C ARG A 45 11.06 -0.63 -9.69
N CYS A 46 11.12 -0.44 -8.37
CA CYS A 46 12.25 0.25 -7.74
C CYS A 46 13.59 -0.39 -8.10
N LYS A 47 13.65 -1.73 -8.09
CA LYS A 47 14.85 -2.47 -8.51
C LYS A 47 15.22 -2.17 -9.96
N ARG A 48 14.25 -2.23 -10.88
CA ARG A 48 14.47 -1.91 -12.31
C ARG A 48 14.98 -0.48 -12.49
N VAL A 49 14.39 0.49 -11.78
CA VAL A 49 14.80 1.90 -11.84
C VAL A 49 16.23 2.10 -11.36
N ILE A 50 16.60 1.53 -10.20
CA ILE A 50 17.98 1.63 -9.70
C ILE A 50 18.96 0.98 -10.67
N GLY A 51 18.62 -0.19 -11.24
CA GLY A 51 19.46 -0.87 -12.22
C GLY A 51 19.64 -0.05 -13.51
N ALA A 52 18.58 0.59 -14.01
CA ALA A 52 18.65 1.46 -15.17
C ALA A 52 19.52 2.70 -14.91
N ILE A 53 19.37 3.31 -13.72
CA ILE A 53 20.20 4.46 -13.31
C ILE A 53 21.67 4.04 -13.16
N ASP A 54 21.97 2.90 -12.54
CA ASP A 54 23.34 2.39 -12.44
C ASP A 54 23.98 2.18 -13.82
N GLN A 55 23.24 1.59 -14.75
CA GLN A 55 23.70 1.39 -16.12
C GLN A 55 23.98 2.73 -16.81
N GLU A 56 23.12 3.72 -16.63
CA GLU A 56 23.30 5.04 -17.24
C GLU A 56 24.45 5.82 -16.60
N LEU A 57 24.62 5.77 -15.28
CA LEU A 57 25.75 6.37 -14.57
C LEU A 57 27.10 5.83 -15.06
N ARG A 58 27.18 4.52 -15.34
CA ARG A 58 28.38 3.88 -15.90
C ARG A 58 28.64 4.26 -17.35
N ARG A 59 27.59 4.48 -18.15
CA ARG A 59 27.69 4.85 -19.56
C ARG A 59 28.07 6.32 -19.71
N ARG A 60 27.33 7.20 -19.02
CA ARG A 60 27.45 8.64 -19.13
C ARG A 60 26.95 9.29 -17.83
N PRO A 61 27.86 9.62 -16.90
CA PRO A 61 27.45 10.33 -15.69
C PRO A 61 26.86 11.70 -16.06
N PRO A 62 25.65 12.05 -15.58
CA PRO A 62 25.05 13.36 -15.82
C PRO A 62 25.88 14.49 -15.19
N LEU A 63 25.71 15.71 -15.70
CA LEU A 63 26.42 16.90 -15.20
C LEU A 63 26.14 17.17 -13.71
N ASP A 64 24.95 16.82 -13.21
CA ASP A 64 24.54 16.98 -11.80
C ASP A 64 24.03 15.66 -11.20
N VAL A 65 24.91 14.64 -11.18
CA VAL A 65 24.63 13.31 -10.61
C VAL A 65 24.05 13.39 -9.20
N LYS A 66 24.63 14.25 -8.36
CA LYS A 66 24.29 14.33 -6.94
C LYS A 66 22.84 14.78 -6.74
N LYS A 67 22.39 15.80 -7.48
CA LYS A 67 21.00 16.26 -7.37
C LYS A 67 20.00 15.20 -7.81
N SER A 68 20.26 14.52 -8.92
CA SER A 68 19.38 13.46 -9.43
C SER A 68 19.32 12.26 -8.48
N ILE A 69 20.45 11.85 -7.89
CA ILE A 69 20.50 10.79 -6.88
C ILE A 69 19.75 11.23 -5.61
N ASN A 70 19.93 12.46 -5.13
CA ASN A 70 19.21 12.96 -3.96
C ASN A 70 17.69 12.95 -4.18
N GLN A 71 17.23 13.25 -5.39
CA GLN A 71 15.82 13.17 -5.73
C GLN A 71 15.31 11.72 -5.72
N LEU A 72 16.05 10.77 -6.31
CA LEU A 72 15.75 9.33 -6.20
C LEU A 72 15.62 8.88 -4.74
N LEU A 73 16.56 9.29 -3.88
CA LEU A 73 16.54 8.92 -2.46
C LEU A 73 15.30 9.46 -1.74
N ARG A 74 14.81 10.66 -2.08
CA ARG A 74 13.56 11.18 -1.51
C ARG A 74 12.35 10.34 -1.92
N HIS A 75 12.26 9.95 -3.18
CA HIS A 75 11.18 9.10 -3.66
C HIS A 75 11.22 7.69 -3.06
N LEU A 76 12.42 7.12 -2.89
CA LEU A 76 12.56 5.82 -2.21
C LEU A 76 12.21 5.90 -0.73
N ARG A 77 12.51 7.01 -0.04
CA ARG A 77 12.08 7.22 1.36
C ARG A 77 10.58 7.33 1.50
N PHE A 78 9.91 8.02 0.58
CA PHE A 78 8.44 8.04 0.53
C PHE A 78 7.86 6.62 0.43
N ILE A 79 8.48 5.75 -0.39
CA ILE A 79 8.06 4.34 -0.51
C ILE A 79 8.36 3.55 0.77
N GLU A 80 9.48 3.82 1.44
CA GLU A 80 9.82 3.23 2.73
C GLU A 80 8.80 3.59 3.82
N GLU A 81 8.46 4.87 3.93
CA GLU A 81 7.45 5.38 4.85
C GLU A 81 6.09 4.74 4.57
N LEU A 82 5.65 4.76 3.30
CA LEU A 82 4.42 4.09 2.87
C LEU A 82 4.39 2.61 3.28
N MET A 83 5.47 1.88 3.07
CA MET A 83 5.53 0.44 3.38
C MET A 83 5.55 0.17 4.89
N ARG A 84 6.20 1.03 5.67
CA ARG A 84 6.19 0.96 7.13
C ARG A 84 4.78 1.20 7.67
N ASP A 85 4.11 2.24 7.21
CA ASP A 85 2.74 2.58 7.61
C ASP A 85 1.78 1.43 7.27
N LEU A 86 1.92 0.85 6.08
CA LEU A 86 1.12 -0.30 5.67
C LEU A 86 1.44 -1.59 6.43
N ALA A 87 2.67 -1.77 6.91
CA ALA A 87 3.07 -2.92 7.71
C ALA A 87 2.53 -2.85 9.15
N GLU A 88 2.31 -1.63 9.66
CA GLU A 88 1.66 -1.39 10.95
C GLU A 88 0.13 -1.35 10.86
N LEU A 89 -0.40 -1.19 9.64
CA LEU A 89 -1.83 -1.13 9.40
C LEU A 89 -2.50 -2.48 9.61
N GLY A 90 -3.42 -2.55 10.58
CA GLY A 90 -4.28 -3.71 10.76
C GLY A 90 -5.26 -3.87 9.59
N PHE A 91 -5.62 -5.13 9.28
CA PHE A 91 -6.50 -5.51 8.17
C PHE A 91 -7.75 -4.64 8.04
N PHE A 92 -8.44 -4.38 9.15
CA PHE A 92 -9.65 -3.57 9.17
C PHE A 92 -9.43 -2.13 8.72
N LYS A 93 -8.38 -1.46 9.22
CA LYS A 93 -8.07 -0.09 8.80
C LYS A 93 -7.63 -0.07 7.33
N SER A 94 -6.90 -1.08 6.87
CA SER A 94 -6.53 -1.22 5.46
C SER A 94 -7.73 -1.44 4.54
N LEU A 95 -8.77 -2.14 5.00
CA LEU A 95 -10.01 -2.33 4.25
C LEU A 95 -10.78 -1.02 4.09
N LEU A 96 -10.83 -0.20 5.15
CA LEU A 96 -11.49 1.10 5.14
C LEU A 96 -10.76 2.09 4.21
N GLN A 97 -9.44 2.15 4.29
CA GLN A 97 -8.57 3.08 3.55
C GLN A 97 -8.06 2.53 2.20
N ARG A 98 -8.72 1.49 1.66
CA ARG A 98 -8.21 0.75 0.49
C ARG A 98 -7.95 1.65 -0.72
N ASP A 99 -8.85 2.58 -0.99
CA ASP A 99 -8.76 3.46 -2.16
C ASP A 99 -7.65 4.51 -1.96
N ASP A 100 -7.51 5.08 -0.76
CA ASP A 100 -6.41 5.98 -0.40
C ASP A 100 -5.04 5.28 -0.54
N ILE A 101 -4.93 4.04 -0.06
CA ILE A 101 -3.72 3.22 -0.21
C ILE A 101 -3.41 2.98 -1.70
N ALA A 102 -4.42 2.71 -2.52
CA ALA A 102 -4.22 2.52 -3.95
C ALA A 102 -3.70 3.80 -4.61
N ASP A 103 -4.22 4.97 -4.24
CA ASP A 103 -3.77 6.26 -4.76
C ASP A 103 -2.32 6.58 -4.34
N GLN A 104 -1.94 6.26 -3.09
CA GLN A 104 -0.57 6.42 -2.62
C GLN A 104 0.42 5.53 -3.39
N ILE A 105 0.03 4.28 -3.71
CA ILE A 105 0.84 3.37 -4.54
C ILE A 105 1.00 3.93 -5.97
N VAL A 106 -0.09 4.44 -6.57
CA VAL A 106 -0.02 5.08 -7.90
C VAL A 106 0.92 6.29 -7.88
N LYS A 107 0.83 7.11 -6.83
CA LYS A 107 1.74 8.26 -6.64
C LYS A 107 3.20 7.83 -6.52
N ALA A 108 3.50 6.77 -5.75
CA ALA A 108 4.85 6.22 -5.63
C ALA A 108 5.40 5.79 -7.00
N HIS A 109 4.60 5.10 -7.79
CA HIS A 109 4.97 4.71 -9.14
C HIS A 109 5.23 5.91 -10.07
N GLN A 110 4.40 6.95 -10.00
CA GLN A 110 4.59 8.16 -10.81
C GLN A 110 5.91 8.84 -10.47
N GLN A 111 6.25 8.96 -9.20
CA GLN A 111 7.52 9.52 -8.75
C GLN A 111 8.74 8.76 -9.29
N LEU A 112 8.65 7.42 -9.38
CA LEU A 112 9.69 6.61 -10.01
C LEU A 112 9.82 6.88 -11.53
N THR A 113 8.70 7.14 -12.22
CA THR A 113 8.71 7.57 -13.63
C THR A 113 9.43 8.91 -13.80
N ASP A 114 9.12 9.87 -12.93
CA ASP A 114 9.71 11.21 -12.98
C ASP A 114 11.23 11.13 -12.76
N CYS A 115 11.68 10.24 -11.88
CA CYS A 115 13.10 9.91 -11.70
C CYS A 115 13.79 9.46 -12.99
N LEU A 116 13.22 8.51 -13.73
CA LEU A 116 13.83 8.02 -14.98
C LEU A 116 13.96 9.15 -16.02
N THR A 117 12.98 10.04 -16.07
CA THR A 117 12.98 11.20 -16.96
C THR A 117 14.16 12.14 -16.67
N ILE A 118 14.50 12.35 -15.40
CA ILE A 118 15.64 13.20 -14.98
C ILE A 118 16.99 12.64 -15.47
N PHE A 119 17.13 11.32 -15.49
CA PHE A 119 18.34 10.68 -16.01
C PHE A 119 18.37 10.58 -17.54
N GLN A 120 17.40 11.19 -18.23
CA GLN A 120 17.21 11.07 -19.69
C GLN A 120 17.12 9.61 -20.16
N ILE A 121 16.83 8.69 -19.24
CA ILE A 121 16.59 7.29 -19.56
C ILE A 121 15.26 7.28 -20.29
N THR A 122 15.27 6.87 -21.56
CA THR A 122 14.06 6.83 -22.37
C THR A 122 13.07 5.89 -21.68
N ALA A 123 12.11 6.47 -20.95
CA ALA A 123 11.07 5.77 -20.20
C ALA A 123 10.06 5.03 -21.10
N ALA A 124 10.34 4.95 -22.42
CA ALA A 124 9.65 4.06 -23.34
C ALA A 124 9.85 2.59 -23.00
N VAL A 125 10.81 2.27 -22.12
CA VAL A 125 10.86 0.98 -21.42
C VAL A 125 9.63 0.91 -20.50
N ASP A 126 8.63 0.16 -20.96
CA ASP A 126 7.58 -0.47 -20.16
C ASP A 126 6.42 0.37 -19.63
N LEU A 127 6.02 1.51 -20.20
CA LEU A 127 4.73 2.11 -19.78
C LEU A 127 3.55 1.13 -19.98
N ARG A 128 3.59 0.35 -21.08
CA ARG A 128 2.59 -0.67 -21.38
C ARG A 128 2.72 -1.90 -20.47
N GLU A 129 3.92 -2.46 -20.34
CA GLU A 129 4.14 -3.61 -19.43
C GLU A 129 3.83 -3.24 -17.97
N TYR A 130 4.07 -1.98 -17.59
CA TYR A 130 3.68 -1.42 -16.30
C TYR A 130 2.16 -1.33 -16.14
N GLN A 131 1.43 -0.81 -17.13
CA GLN A 131 -0.04 -0.77 -17.07
C GLN A 131 -0.63 -2.19 -17.01
N GLU A 132 -0.11 -3.12 -17.80
CA GLU A 132 -0.51 -4.52 -17.78
C GLU A 132 -0.11 -5.22 -16.46
N GLY A 133 1.03 -4.86 -15.87
CA GLY A 133 1.48 -5.32 -14.56
C GLY A 133 0.58 -4.84 -13.43
N LEU A 134 0.24 -3.54 -13.42
CA LEU A 134 -0.71 -2.95 -12.47
C LEU A 134 -2.09 -3.60 -12.55
N ASN A 135 -2.59 -3.85 -13.76
CA ASN A 135 -3.90 -4.49 -13.92
C ASN A 135 -3.88 -5.91 -13.37
N ARG A 136 -2.83 -6.70 -13.67
CA ARG A 136 -2.66 -8.05 -13.11
C ARG A 136 -2.52 -8.03 -11.59
N ALA A 137 -1.73 -7.11 -11.05
CA ALA A 137 -1.55 -6.94 -9.61
C ALA A 137 -2.87 -6.54 -8.93
N ARG A 138 -3.63 -5.65 -9.56
CA ARG A 138 -4.96 -5.25 -9.10
C ARG A 138 -5.93 -6.44 -9.05
N GLU A 139 -5.97 -7.26 -10.10
CA GLU A 139 -6.80 -8.47 -10.13
C GLU A 139 -6.37 -9.49 -9.06
N ALA A 140 -5.07 -9.71 -8.90
CA ALA A 140 -4.53 -10.62 -7.89
C ALA A 140 -4.86 -10.17 -6.47
N ASP A 141 -4.68 -8.89 -6.15
CA ASP A 141 -5.02 -8.32 -4.85
C ASP A 141 -6.53 -8.35 -4.60
N GLN A 142 -7.35 -8.07 -5.63
CA GLN A 142 -8.80 -8.16 -5.53
C GLN A 142 -9.25 -9.59 -5.24
N ASN A 143 -8.67 -10.58 -5.92
CA ASN A 143 -8.98 -11.99 -5.69
C ASN A 143 -8.54 -12.47 -4.30
N ALA A 144 -7.34 -12.07 -3.86
CA ALA A 144 -6.86 -12.38 -2.51
C ALA A 144 -7.75 -11.78 -1.44
N LEU A 145 -8.19 -10.53 -1.64
CA LEU A 145 -9.12 -9.86 -0.75
C LEU A 145 -10.47 -10.56 -0.73
N ILE A 146 -11.05 -10.89 -1.89
CA ILE A 146 -12.32 -11.65 -1.97
C ILE A 146 -12.19 -12.99 -1.22
N GLY A 147 -11.07 -13.69 -1.36
CA GLY A 147 -10.80 -14.93 -0.63
C GLY A 147 -10.78 -14.74 0.88
N GLN A 148 -10.09 -13.70 1.37
CA GLN A 148 -10.06 -13.36 2.80
C GLN A 148 -11.46 -12.98 3.32
N LEU A 149 -12.22 -12.19 2.55
CA LEU A 149 -13.57 -11.78 2.91
C LEU A 149 -14.55 -12.96 2.94
N ALA A 150 -14.42 -13.93 2.02
CA ALA A 150 -15.24 -15.13 2.03
C ALA A 150 -14.99 -16.03 3.25
N ILE A 151 -13.75 -16.08 3.75
CA ILE A 151 -13.43 -16.78 5.00
C ILE A 151 -14.10 -16.07 6.19
N LEU A 152 -14.10 -14.74 6.18
CA LEU A 152 -14.68 -13.91 7.23
C LEU A 152 -16.22 -13.98 7.24
N GLU A 153 -16.87 -13.97 6.09
CA GLU A 153 -18.34 -14.05 5.96
C GLU A 153 -18.91 -15.34 6.60
N ASN A 154 -18.11 -16.40 6.69
CA ASN A 154 -18.51 -17.69 7.25
C ASN A 154 -18.18 -17.85 8.76
N ASN A 155 -17.56 -16.86 9.41
CA ASN A 155 -17.14 -17.01 10.81
C ASN A 155 -17.12 -15.66 11.57
N ASP A 156 -18.24 -15.36 12.24
CA ASP A 156 -18.43 -14.13 13.04
C ASP A 156 -17.31 -13.89 14.08
N HIS A 157 -16.79 -14.96 14.70
CA HIS A 157 -15.70 -14.84 15.66
C HIS A 157 -14.38 -14.44 15.01
N GLU A 158 -14.13 -14.89 13.77
CA GLU A 158 -12.93 -14.52 13.02
C GLU A 158 -13.01 -13.07 12.52
N VAL A 159 -14.21 -12.59 12.15
CA VAL A 159 -14.44 -11.18 11.80
C VAL A 159 -14.05 -10.26 12.95
N LEU A 160 -14.55 -10.55 14.16
CA LEU A 160 -14.26 -9.76 15.36
C LEU A 160 -12.78 -9.81 15.73
N ARG A 161 -12.12 -10.97 15.53
CA ARG A 161 -10.69 -11.14 15.77
C ARG A 161 -9.84 -10.34 14.79
N GLN A 162 -10.14 -10.42 13.50
CA GLN A 162 -9.43 -9.69 12.44
C GLN A 162 -9.63 -8.18 12.55
N PHE A 163 -10.79 -7.75 13.03
CA PHE A 163 -11.05 -6.34 13.24
C PHE A 163 -10.35 -5.78 14.50
N ASN A 164 -9.81 -6.66 15.36
CA ASN A 164 -9.07 -6.30 16.59
C ASN A 164 -9.75 -5.19 17.42
N VAL A 165 -11.09 -5.18 17.45
CA VAL A 165 -11.92 -4.05 17.95
C VAL A 165 -11.98 -3.98 19.48
N VAL A 166 -11.09 -4.65 20.19
CA VAL A 166 -11.22 -4.93 21.63
C VAL A 166 -11.30 -3.64 22.46
N GLN A 167 -10.74 -2.52 22.00
CA GLN A 167 -10.70 -1.26 22.77
C GLN A 167 -11.71 -0.18 22.37
N ASN A 168 -12.33 -0.22 21.18
CA ASN A 168 -13.24 0.86 20.74
C ASN A 168 -14.33 0.38 19.76
N GLN A 169 -15.24 -0.46 20.25
CA GLN A 169 -16.35 -1.04 19.48
C GLN A 169 -17.33 -0.02 18.91
N MET A 170 -17.59 1.08 19.61
CA MET A 170 -18.47 2.13 19.10
C MET A 170 -17.85 2.87 17.90
N ASP A 171 -16.57 3.24 17.99
CA ASP A 171 -15.88 3.94 16.90
C ASP A 171 -15.74 3.06 15.66
N ALA A 172 -15.48 1.76 15.84
CA ALA A 172 -15.45 0.83 14.72
C ALA A 172 -16.83 0.68 14.06
N MET A 173 -17.92 0.59 14.84
CA MET A 173 -19.27 0.58 14.27
C MET A 173 -19.58 1.86 13.48
N MET A 174 -19.16 3.03 13.98
CA MET A 174 -19.32 4.31 13.27
C MET A 174 -18.47 4.36 12.00
N ALA A 175 -17.22 3.90 12.03
CA ALA A 175 -16.34 3.86 10.87
C ALA A 175 -16.89 2.94 9.77
N ILE A 176 -17.40 1.75 10.15
CA ILE A 176 -18.08 0.85 9.23
C ILE A 176 -19.28 1.55 8.60
N GLN A 177 -20.14 2.17 9.40
CA GLN A 177 -21.34 2.82 8.91
C GLN A 177 -21.03 4.01 7.98
N ASN A 178 -20.03 4.83 8.31
CA ASN A 178 -19.53 5.90 7.44
C ASN A 178 -19.00 5.34 6.12
N SER A 179 -18.21 4.26 6.16
CA SER A 179 -17.70 3.61 4.95
C SER A 179 -18.80 3.02 4.08
N LEU A 180 -19.85 2.43 4.68
CA LEU A 180 -21.02 1.90 3.98
C LEU A 180 -21.87 3.02 3.35
N LEU A 181 -21.94 4.20 3.98
CA LEU A 181 -22.66 5.34 3.43
C LEU A 181 -21.91 6.02 2.27
N ARG A 182 -20.57 6.04 2.32
CA ARG A 182 -19.73 6.61 1.26
C ARG A 182 -19.58 5.68 0.06
N ARG A 183 -19.71 4.37 0.23
CA ARG A 183 -19.57 3.38 -0.84
C ARG A 183 -20.89 3.17 -1.58
N ILE A 184 -20.86 3.39 -2.90
CA ILE A 184 -22.03 3.25 -3.80
C ILE A 184 -22.21 1.80 -4.29
N ASP A 185 -21.16 0.97 -4.19
CA ASP A 185 -21.11 -0.36 -4.81
C ASP A 185 -21.44 -1.52 -3.85
N LYS A 186 -22.19 -2.51 -4.39
CA LYS A 186 -22.53 -3.78 -3.72
C LYS A 186 -21.38 -4.79 -3.72
N SER A 187 -20.21 -4.39 -3.23
CA SER A 187 -19.02 -5.22 -3.27
C SER A 187 -19.01 -6.30 -2.18
N ALA A 188 -18.12 -7.31 -2.30
CA ALA A 188 -17.89 -8.30 -1.23
C ALA A 188 -17.41 -7.64 0.09
N GLU A 189 -16.78 -6.47 -0.01
CA GLU A 189 -16.34 -5.69 1.14
C GLU A 189 -17.55 -5.11 1.88
N GLU A 190 -18.54 -4.59 1.15
CA GLU A 190 -19.78 -4.08 1.74
C GLU A 190 -20.50 -5.19 2.54
N ARG A 191 -20.56 -6.41 1.98
CA ARG A 191 -21.14 -7.57 2.68
C ARG A 191 -20.39 -7.90 3.96
N THR A 192 -19.06 -7.96 3.90
CA THR A 192 -18.24 -8.28 5.08
C THR A 192 -18.34 -7.19 6.15
N LEU A 193 -18.36 -5.92 5.74
CA LEU A 193 -18.58 -4.79 6.63
C LEU A 193 -19.97 -4.84 7.30
N ARG A 194 -21.01 -5.22 6.56
CA ARG A 194 -22.36 -5.43 7.11
C ARG A 194 -22.41 -6.59 8.10
N VAL A 195 -21.77 -7.72 7.78
CA VAL A 195 -21.65 -8.87 8.70
C VAL A 195 -20.92 -8.42 9.96
N GLY A 196 -19.75 -7.79 9.84
CA GLY A 196 -19.00 -7.27 10.99
C GLY A 196 -19.76 -6.25 11.82
N LEU A 197 -20.56 -5.37 11.19
CA LEU A 197 -21.45 -4.45 11.90
C LEU A 197 -22.52 -5.21 12.71
N ALA A 198 -23.13 -6.24 12.13
CA ALA A 198 -24.11 -7.08 12.79
C ALA A 198 -23.49 -7.89 13.95
N SER A 199 -22.29 -8.43 13.77
CA SER A 199 -21.54 -9.13 14.82
C SER A 199 -21.15 -8.19 15.97
N LEU A 200 -20.77 -6.94 15.67
CA LEU A 200 -20.49 -5.92 16.71
C LEU A 200 -21.77 -5.47 17.44
N GLN A 201 -22.89 -5.31 16.73
CA GLN A 201 -24.18 -4.97 17.34
C GLN A 201 -24.68 -6.07 18.29
N THR A 202 -24.56 -7.33 17.87
CA THR A 202 -24.96 -8.48 18.69
C THR A 202 -24.07 -8.63 19.91
N GLN A 203 -22.75 -8.43 19.78
CA GLN A 203 -21.82 -8.51 20.90
C GLN A 203 -21.98 -7.36 21.91
N THR A 204 -22.22 -6.14 21.44
CA THR A 204 -22.32 -4.96 22.31
C THR A 204 -23.71 -4.73 22.88
N GLY A 205 -24.74 -5.32 22.26
CA GLY A 205 -26.15 -5.02 22.54
C GLY A 205 -26.56 -3.59 22.19
N LYS A 206 -25.68 -2.81 21.54
CA LYS A 206 -25.88 -1.40 21.20
C LYS A 206 -26.09 -1.26 19.70
N LYS A 207 -27.08 -0.44 19.32
CA LYS A 207 -27.22 0.00 17.93
C LYS A 207 -26.34 1.22 17.72
N PRO A 208 -25.54 1.27 16.65
CA PRO A 208 -24.88 2.50 16.26
C PRO A 208 -25.94 3.56 15.89
N PRO A 209 -25.61 4.86 15.97
CA PRO A 209 -26.54 5.92 15.62
C PRO A 209 -27.06 5.74 14.19
N SER A 210 -28.38 5.81 14.00
CA SER A 210 -29.03 5.57 12.69
C SER A 210 -28.53 6.48 11.56
N ARG A 211 -27.94 7.62 11.92
CA ARG A 211 -27.19 8.51 11.05
C ARG A 211 -25.97 8.99 11.82
N PRO A 212 -24.76 8.43 11.61
CA PRO A 212 -23.55 9.12 12.03
C PRO A 212 -23.57 10.49 11.35
N HIS A 213 -23.29 11.55 12.10
CA HIS A 213 -23.20 12.87 11.51
C HIS A 213 -22.03 12.88 10.53
N GLU A 214 -22.16 13.53 9.36
CA GLU A 214 -21.09 13.60 8.35
C GLU A 214 -19.75 14.15 8.89
N TRP A 215 -19.80 14.90 10.00
CA TRP A 215 -18.64 15.44 10.70
C TRP A 215 -18.06 14.53 11.80
N ALA A 216 -18.63 13.34 12.04
CA ALA A 216 -18.16 12.42 13.07
C ALA A 216 -16.84 11.77 12.62
N ILE A 217 -15.73 12.27 13.17
CA ILE A 217 -14.39 11.72 12.96
C ILE A 217 -14.19 10.57 13.94
N THR A 218 -13.98 9.38 13.41
CA THR A 218 -13.60 8.20 14.19
C THR A 218 -12.07 8.07 14.25
N ALA A 219 -11.56 7.28 15.20
CA ALA A 219 -10.13 6.95 15.25
C ALA A 219 -9.61 6.26 13.95
N TYR A 220 -10.52 5.81 13.08
CA TYR A 220 -10.21 5.19 11.79
C TYR A 220 -10.21 6.18 10.61
N ASP A 221 -10.76 7.38 10.80
CA ASP A 221 -10.78 8.46 9.80
C ASP A 221 -9.50 9.31 9.81
N VAL A 222 -8.62 9.12 10.80
CA VAL A 222 -7.33 9.83 10.86
C VAL A 222 -6.39 9.28 9.79
N GLU A 223 -6.13 10.10 8.78
CA GLU A 223 -5.14 9.88 7.72
C GLU A 223 -3.76 9.66 8.35
N ILE A 224 -3.04 8.65 7.87
CA ILE A 224 -1.65 8.42 8.24
C ILE A 224 -0.83 9.40 7.40
N GLY A 225 -0.41 10.50 8.00
CA GLY A 225 0.36 11.52 7.29
C GLY A 225 0.47 12.90 7.92
N GLU A 226 0.71 13.02 9.23
CA GLU A 226 1.41 14.18 9.80
C GLU A 226 2.31 13.72 10.96
N SER A 227 3.55 13.36 10.64
CA SER A 227 4.68 13.30 11.57
C SER A 227 5.97 13.57 10.81
#